data_AF-A0A921FKT1-F1
#
_entry.id   AF-A0A921FKT1-F1
#
_cell.length_a   1.000
_cell.length_b   1.000
_cell.length_c   1.000
_cell.angle_alpha   90.00
_cell.angle_beta   90.00
_cell.angle_gamma   90.00
#
_symmetry.space_group_name_H-M   'P 1'
#
loop_
_entity.id
_entity.type
_entity.pdbx_description
1 polymer ?
#
loop_
_entity_poly.entity_id
_entity_poly.type
_entity_poly.pdbx_seq_one_letter_code
_entity_poly.pdbx_strand_id
1 'polypeptide(L)'
;MTSKTDGVYTRTPLIAGNWKMHLDHFQAVSLVQKLSWTLTDHDHDFDKVQVAVFPPFTDLRSVQTLIMADKLELTYGAQDLSQFDSGAYTGDISGDFLKKLACTYVLIGHSERRSIHQESDAVVAAKLQAALRHDLTPILCVGEGLETRQAGQHVDFTLQQLRAALQDVAAADAAQLVIAYEPVWAIGTGEVAGPADAQEMGAAIRQELTALYDTETAQATRVLYGGSVKADNVAAIMRERDIDGVLVGGASLDDEEFANIVRFEHHLVTD
;
A
#
# COMPACT_ATOMS: atom_id res chain seq x y z
N MET A 1 -11.90 -15.37 0.14
CA MET A 1 -11.91 -14.56 -1.09
C MET A 1 -12.38 -13.17 -0.74
N THR A 2 -11.60 -12.15 -1.07
CA THR A 2 -12.14 -10.92 -1.69
C THR A 2 -13.35 -11.34 -2.50
N SER A 3 -14.55 -11.15 -1.96
CA SER A 3 -15.72 -11.88 -2.45
C SER A 3 -15.90 -11.57 -3.93
N LYS A 4 -15.81 -12.58 -4.79
CA LYS A 4 -16.16 -12.41 -6.20
C LYS A 4 -17.68 -12.53 -6.29
N THR A 5 -18.34 -11.47 -6.76
CA THR A 5 -19.73 -11.53 -7.19
C THR A 5 -19.72 -11.42 -8.70
N ASP A 6 -20.24 -12.42 -9.40
CA ASP A 6 -20.27 -12.48 -10.87
C ASP A 6 -18.90 -12.33 -11.55
N GLY A 7 -17.83 -12.81 -10.90
CA GLY A 7 -16.47 -12.73 -11.42
C GLY A 7 -15.74 -11.40 -11.16
N VAL A 8 -16.40 -10.45 -10.51
CA VAL A 8 -15.83 -9.14 -10.13
C VAL A 8 -15.51 -9.13 -8.64
N TYR A 9 -14.31 -8.64 -8.28
CA TYR A 9 -13.93 -8.47 -6.89
C TYR A 9 -14.80 -7.41 -6.21
N THR A 10 -15.31 -7.70 -5.01
CA THR A 10 -16.10 -6.74 -4.22
C THR A 10 -15.30 -5.46 -3.92
N ARG A 11 -13.98 -5.59 -3.74
CA ARG A 11 -13.02 -4.48 -3.70
C ARG A 11 -11.93 -4.79 -4.72
N THR A 12 -11.72 -3.89 -5.68
CA THR A 12 -10.67 -4.05 -6.70
C THR A 12 -9.30 -4.21 -6.03
N PRO A 13 -8.60 -5.33 -6.26
CA PRO A 13 -7.27 -5.54 -5.72
C PRO A 13 -6.29 -4.42 -6.07
N LEU A 14 -5.43 -4.06 -5.12
CA LEU A 14 -4.35 -3.09 -5.32
C LEU A 14 -2.99 -3.74 -5.11
N ILE A 15 -2.15 -3.73 -6.14
CA ILE A 15 -0.78 -4.25 -6.10
C ILE A 15 0.16 -3.05 -6.14
N ALA A 16 0.74 -2.72 -4.98
CA ALA A 16 1.51 -1.51 -4.75
C ALA A 16 3.00 -1.84 -4.63
N GLY A 17 3.82 -1.39 -5.57
CA GLY A 17 5.27 -1.56 -5.57
C GLY A 17 5.98 -0.44 -4.83
N ASN A 18 6.41 -0.68 -3.58
CA ASN A 18 7.21 0.24 -2.80
C ASN A 18 8.70 0.07 -3.12
N TRP A 19 9.23 0.97 -3.96
CA TRP A 19 10.63 0.92 -4.37
C TRP A 19 11.60 1.35 -3.27
N LYS A 20 11.11 1.97 -2.19
CA LYS A 20 11.95 2.50 -1.11
C LYS A 20 13.06 3.42 -1.66
N MET A 21 14.21 3.46 -1.00
CA MET A 21 15.36 4.25 -1.44
C MET A 21 16.21 3.50 -2.49
N HIS A 22 15.59 3.14 -3.61
CA HIS A 22 16.22 2.52 -4.77
C HIS A 22 15.91 3.28 -6.06
N LEU A 23 16.75 3.03 -7.07
CA LEU A 23 16.70 3.61 -8.41
C LEU A 23 17.08 5.09 -8.47
N ASP A 24 17.59 5.49 -9.63
CA ASP A 24 17.63 6.87 -10.07
C ASP A 24 16.53 7.15 -11.10
N HIS A 25 16.37 8.41 -11.50
CA HIS A 25 15.29 8.82 -12.39
C HIS A 25 15.34 8.19 -13.80
N PHE A 26 16.49 7.69 -14.28
CA PHE A 26 16.59 6.96 -15.56
C PHE A 26 16.20 5.49 -15.38
N GLN A 27 16.64 4.88 -14.28
CA GLN A 27 16.27 3.52 -13.90
C GLN A 27 14.77 3.42 -13.63
N ALA A 28 14.18 4.41 -12.96
CA ALA A 28 12.74 4.54 -12.72
C ALA A 28 11.93 4.53 -14.03
N VAL A 29 12.34 5.35 -15.01
CA VAL A 29 11.72 5.38 -16.34
C VAL A 29 11.84 4.03 -17.03
N SER A 30 13.02 3.42 -16.99
CA SER A 30 13.28 2.12 -17.61
C SER A 30 12.40 1.02 -16.98
N LEU A 31 12.25 1.02 -15.66
CA LEU A 31 11.43 0.02 -14.95
C LEU A 31 9.94 0.19 -15.27
N VAL A 32 9.41 1.41 -15.28
CA VAL A 32 8.00 1.65 -15.64
C VAL A 32 7.72 1.25 -17.09
N GLN A 33 8.63 1.56 -18.02
CA GLN A 33 8.49 1.15 -19.43
C GLN A 33 8.43 -0.37 -19.56
N LYS A 34 9.39 -1.08 -18.97
CA LYS A 34 9.42 -2.54 -19.01
C LYS A 34 8.18 -3.15 -18.37
N LEU A 35 7.82 -2.71 -17.15
CA LEU A 35 6.64 -3.20 -16.45
C LEU A 35 5.37 -3.00 -17.29
N SER A 36 5.21 -1.82 -17.91
CA SER A 36 4.07 -1.54 -18.76
C SER A 36 4.02 -2.46 -19.99
N TRP A 37 5.15 -2.72 -20.64
CA TRP A 37 5.22 -3.67 -21.77
C TRP A 37 4.89 -5.08 -21.32
N THR A 38 5.51 -5.55 -20.24
CA THR A 38 5.26 -6.90 -19.70
C THR A 38 3.78 -7.10 -19.34
N LEU A 39 3.13 -6.12 -18.72
CA LEU A 39 1.70 -6.19 -18.42
C LEU A 39 0.83 -6.16 -19.69
N THR A 40 1.22 -5.37 -20.70
CA THR A 40 0.51 -5.30 -21.98
C THR A 40 0.62 -6.61 -22.76
N ASP A 41 1.82 -7.18 -22.86
CA ASP A 41 2.10 -8.46 -23.53
C ASP A 41 1.36 -9.64 -22.88
N HIS A 42 0.95 -9.48 -21.63
CA HIS A 42 0.17 -10.43 -20.88
C HIS A 42 -1.34 -10.11 -20.79
N ASP A 43 -1.82 -9.15 -21.58
CA ASP A 43 -3.21 -8.72 -21.63
C ASP A 43 -3.78 -8.38 -20.23
N HIS A 44 -2.98 -7.71 -19.39
CA HIS A 44 -3.39 -7.32 -18.03
C HIS A 44 -4.58 -6.36 -18.06
N ASP A 45 -5.56 -6.62 -17.18
CA ASP A 45 -6.78 -5.83 -17.05
C ASP A 45 -6.68 -4.91 -15.81
N PHE A 46 -6.37 -3.63 -16.05
CA PHE A 46 -6.17 -2.63 -15.00
C PHE A 46 -7.47 -2.28 -14.24
N ASP A 47 -8.65 -2.54 -14.82
CA ASP A 47 -9.93 -2.36 -14.15
C ASP A 47 -10.20 -3.47 -13.12
N LYS A 48 -9.64 -4.67 -13.35
CA LYS A 48 -9.75 -5.81 -12.43
C LYS A 48 -8.72 -5.79 -11.32
N VAL A 49 -7.48 -5.40 -11.60
CA VAL A 49 -6.40 -5.33 -10.62
C VAL A 49 -5.61 -4.06 -10.86
N GLN A 50 -5.69 -3.15 -9.88
CA GLN A 50 -5.01 -1.88 -9.93
C GLN A 50 -3.52 -2.06 -9.62
N VAL A 51 -2.67 -1.40 -10.40
CA VAL A 51 -1.21 -1.39 -10.21
C VAL A 51 -0.77 0.01 -9.81
N ALA A 52 0.01 0.10 -8.74
CA ALA A 52 0.61 1.34 -8.28
C ALA A 52 2.12 1.17 -8.04
N VAL A 53 2.92 2.17 -8.39
CA VAL A 53 4.35 2.23 -8.04
C VAL A 53 4.64 3.44 -7.16
N PHE A 54 5.56 3.28 -6.22
CA PHE A 54 5.94 4.32 -5.26
C PHE A 54 7.44 4.61 -5.43
N PRO A 55 7.82 5.45 -6.41
CA PRO A 55 9.20 5.84 -6.62
C PRO A 55 9.70 6.83 -5.54
N PRO A 56 11.02 7.00 -5.37
CA PRO A 56 11.58 8.12 -4.62
C PRO A 56 11.10 9.47 -5.16
N PHE A 57 11.09 10.50 -4.31
CA PHE A 57 10.64 11.84 -4.71
C PHE A 57 11.36 12.41 -5.94
N THR A 58 12.65 12.10 -6.10
CA THR A 58 13.49 12.53 -7.22
C THR A 58 13.04 11.99 -8.57
N ASP A 59 12.25 10.92 -8.56
CA ASP A 59 11.91 10.15 -9.75
C ASP A 59 10.44 10.39 -10.16
N LEU A 60 9.60 10.89 -9.24
CA LEU A 60 8.17 11.14 -9.45
C LEU A 60 7.88 11.97 -10.71
N ARG A 61 8.69 13.01 -10.98
CA ARG A 61 8.49 13.85 -12.17
C ARG A 61 8.75 13.06 -13.45
N SER A 62 9.78 12.24 -13.47
CA SER A 62 10.13 11.40 -14.63
C SER A 62 9.05 10.35 -14.87
N VAL A 63 8.60 9.66 -13.81
CA VAL A 63 7.50 8.69 -13.85
C VAL A 63 6.19 9.35 -14.33
N GLN A 64 5.83 10.51 -13.78
CA GLN A 64 4.67 11.29 -14.23
C GLN A 64 4.74 11.58 -15.73
N THR A 65 5.87 12.10 -16.21
CA THR A 65 5.98 12.51 -17.62
C THR A 65 5.86 11.33 -18.57
N LEU A 66 6.43 10.18 -18.21
CA LEU A 66 6.32 8.95 -18.99
C LEU A 66 4.86 8.45 -19.03
N ILE A 67 4.23 8.28 -17.87
CA ILE A 67 2.86 7.76 -17.76
C ILE A 67 1.88 8.64 -18.54
N MET A 68 2.01 9.97 -18.44
CA MET A 68 1.13 10.89 -19.17
C MET A 68 1.40 10.90 -20.68
N ALA A 69 2.65 10.83 -21.12
CA ALA A 69 3.01 10.88 -22.53
C ALA A 69 2.57 9.61 -23.27
N ASP A 70 2.82 8.45 -22.67
CA ASP A 70 2.51 7.14 -23.25
C ASP A 70 1.10 6.67 -22.89
N LYS A 71 0.37 7.43 -22.06
CA LYS A 71 -0.99 7.13 -21.57
C LYS A 71 -1.07 5.77 -20.88
N LEU A 72 -0.07 5.48 -20.05
CA LEU A 72 -0.01 4.22 -19.30
C LEU A 72 -1.11 4.20 -18.23
N GLU A 73 -1.67 3.02 -17.97
CA GLU A 73 -2.73 2.82 -16.97
C GLU A 73 -2.19 2.62 -15.54
N LEU A 74 -0.86 2.54 -15.38
CA LEU A 74 -0.23 2.47 -14.07
C LEU A 74 -0.50 3.74 -13.27
N THR A 75 -0.86 3.56 -12.00
CA THR A 75 -0.91 4.67 -11.04
C THR A 75 0.41 4.78 -10.28
N TYR A 76 0.63 5.93 -9.64
CA TYR A 76 1.82 6.13 -8.82
C TYR A 76 1.53 7.01 -7.61
N GLY A 77 2.39 6.88 -6.61
CA GLY A 77 2.28 7.62 -5.36
C GLY A 77 3.64 7.93 -4.75
N ALA A 78 3.62 8.73 -3.69
CA ALA A 78 4.83 9.04 -2.95
C ALA A 78 5.05 8.10 -1.76
N GLN A 79 6.31 7.93 -1.36
CA GLN A 79 6.67 7.09 -0.22
C GLN A 79 6.50 7.80 1.15
N ASP A 80 6.26 9.11 1.14
CA ASP A 80 5.99 9.93 2.32
C ASP A 80 5.36 11.27 1.91
N LEU A 81 4.83 12.02 2.89
CA LEU A 81 4.57 13.46 2.78
C LEU A 81 4.82 14.18 4.11
N SER A 82 4.99 15.49 4.04
CA SER A 82 4.98 16.37 5.20
C SER A 82 3.57 16.57 5.73
N GLN A 83 3.44 16.75 7.04
CA GLN A 83 2.20 17.20 7.69
C GLN A 83 1.90 18.69 7.44
N PHE A 84 2.84 19.43 6.85
CA PHE A 84 2.73 20.87 6.62
C PHE A 84 2.52 21.17 5.12
N ASP A 85 1.68 22.16 4.84
CA ASP A 85 1.36 22.58 3.47
C ASP A 85 2.52 23.35 2.79
N SER A 86 3.21 24.19 3.58
CA SER A 86 4.38 24.95 3.17
C SER A 86 5.08 25.54 4.41
N GLY A 87 6.34 25.96 4.29
CA GLY A 87 7.04 26.68 5.35
C GLY A 87 8.52 26.35 5.44
N ALA A 88 9.11 26.67 6.60
CA ALA A 88 10.52 26.46 6.90
C ALA A 88 10.80 24.99 7.31
N TYR A 89 10.50 24.06 6.40
CA TYR A 89 10.67 22.60 6.58
C TYR A 89 11.65 22.09 5.53
N THR A 90 12.93 22.41 5.70
CA THR A 90 13.98 22.09 4.72
C THR A 90 14.07 20.58 4.51
N GLY A 91 13.79 20.12 3.28
CA GLY A 91 13.86 18.71 2.88
C GLY A 91 12.51 17.99 2.82
N ASP A 92 11.45 18.59 3.38
CA ASP A 92 10.10 18.04 3.37
C ASP A 92 9.40 18.25 2.02
N ILE A 93 8.49 17.35 1.68
CA ILE A 93 7.64 17.40 0.49
C ILE A 93 6.17 17.53 0.92
N SER A 94 5.50 18.61 0.54
CA SER A 94 4.10 18.83 0.92
C SER A 94 3.12 18.07 0.04
N GLY A 95 1.89 17.90 0.53
CA GLY A 95 0.79 17.31 -0.25
C GLY A 95 0.50 18.07 -1.56
N ASP A 96 0.59 19.40 -1.56
CA ASP A 96 0.39 20.22 -2.77
C ASP A 96 1.43 19.91 -3.87
N PHE A 97 2.69 19.64 -3.48
CA PHE A 97 3.74 19.26 -4.43
C PHE A 97 3.41 17.92 -5.08
N LEU A 98 2.99 16.94 -4.28
CA LEU A 98 2.59 15.61 -4.78
C LEU A 98 1.35 15.68 -5.66
N LYS A 99 0.38 16.54 -5.30
CA LYS A 99 -0.82 16.78 -6.10
C LYS A 99 -0.48 17.39 -7.46
N LYS A 100 0.48 18.32 -7.54
CA LYS A 100 0.99 18.84 -8.83
C LYS A 100 1.75 17.83 -9.66
N LEU A 101 2.37 16.85 -9.01
CA LEU A 101 2.94 15.68 -9.68
C LEU A 101 1.88 14.63 -10.05
N ALA A 102 0.60 14.90 -9.83
CA ALA A 102 -0.53 14.01 -10.10
C ALA A 102 -0.39 12.63 -9.42
N CYS A 103 0.24 12.59 -8.24
CA CYS A 103 0.25 11.39 -7.41
C CYS A 103 -1.18 11.02 -7.04
N THR A 104 -1.51 9.73 -7.15
CA THR A 104 -2.80 9.19 -6.68
C THR A 104 -2.71 8.82 -5.21
N TYR A 105 -1.62 8.13 -4.84
CA TYR A 105 -1.43 7.58 -3.51
C TYR A 105 -0.28 8.25 -2.75
N VAL A 106 -0.26 8.05 -1.43
CA VAL A 106 0.92 8.32 -0.60
C VAL A 106 1.01 7.33 0.57
N LEU A 107 2.19 6.74 0.78
CA LEU A 107 2.45 5.91 1.95
C LEU A 107 2.60 6.78 3.19
N ILE A 108 2.01 6.37 4.31
CA ILE A 108 2.09 7.10 5.58
C ILE A 108 2.35 6.13 6.71
N GLY A 109 3.33 6.44 7.56
CA GLY A 109 3.62 5.63 8.74
C GLY A 109 4.21 4.26 8.42
N HIS A 110 4.89 4.11 7.28
CA HIS A 110 5.63 2.89 6.97
C HIS A 110 6.59 2.53 8.11
N SER A 111 6.75 1.24 8.39
CA SER A 111 7.56 0.70 9.50
C SER A 111 8.98 1.30 9.59
N GLU A 112 9.65 1.49 8.46
CA GLU A 112 10.96 2.16 8.36
C GLU A 112 10.91 3.63 8.82
N ARG A 113 9.84 4.35 8.52
CA ARG A 113 9.67 5.74 8.98
C ARG A 113 9.38 5.81 10.48
N ARG A 114 8.56 4.89 11.00
CA ARG A 114 8.30 4.78 12.45
C ARG A 114 9.57 4.44 13.24
N SER A 115 10.37 3.50 12.75
CA SER A 115 11.55 3.00 13.46
C SER A 115 12.80 3.86 13.27
N ILE A 116 13.10 4.30 12.05
CA ILE A 116 14.34 5.04 11.72
C ILE A 116 14.13 6.55 11.91
N HIS A 117 12.98 7.07 11.46
CA HIS A 117 12.65 8.50 11.52
C HIS A 117 11.79 8.88 12.72
N GLN A 118 11.47 7.91 13.59
CA GLN A 118 10.75 8.12 14.86
C GLN A 118 9.36 8.74 14.67
N GLU A 119 8.66 8.39 13.60
CA GLU A 119 7.29 8.85 13.40
C GLU A 119 6.35 8.24 14.44
N SER A 120 5.84 9.10 15.32
CA SER A 120 4.83 8.74 16.30
C SER A 120 3.44 8.67 15.66
N ASP A 121 2.48 8.05 16.34
CA ASP A 121 1.09 8.01 15.88
C ASP A 121 0.50 9.42 15.67
N ALA A 122 0.93 10.41 16.47
CA ALA A 122 0.52 11.80 16.28
C ALA A 122 1.04 12.41 14.97
N VAL A 123 2.28 12.09 14.58
CA VAL A 123 2.86 12.53 13.29
C VAL A 123 2.15 11.82 12.14
N VAL A 124 1.91 10.51 12.27
CA VAL A 124 1.19 9.72 11.26
C VAL A 124 -0.22 10.25 11.05
N ALA A 125 -0.97 10.54 12.12
CA ALA A 125 -2.30 11.14 12.04
C ALA A 125 -2.26 12.51 11.34
N ALA A 126 -1.29 13.36 11.67
CA ALA A 126 -1.13 14.67 11.04
C ALA A 126 -0.80 14.56 9.54
N LYS A 127 0.04 13.61 9.14
CA LYS A 127 0.33 13.32 7.73
C LYS A 127 -0.87 12.77 6.99
N LEU A 128 -1.67 11.90 7.62
CA LEU A 128 -2.90 11.37 7.04
C LEU A 128 -3.89 12.49 6.73
N GLN A 129 -4.08 13.42 7.66
CA GLN A 129 -4.90 14.62 7.45
C GLN A 129 -4.34 15.53 6.34
N ALA A 130 -3.00 15.66 6.26
CA ALA A 130 -2.34 16.37 5.17
C ALA A 130 -2.56 15.72 3.80
N ALA A 131 -2.61 14.40 3.71
CA ALA A 131 -2.87 13.71 2.45
C ALA A 131 -4.33 13.92 2.00
N LEU A 132 -5.28 13.74 2.92
CA LEU A 132 -6.70 13.93 2.66
C LEU A 132 -7.02 15.34 2.17
N ARG A 133 -6.46 16.38 2.82
CA ARG A 133 -6.75 17.77 2.47
C ARG A 133 -6.20 18.22 1.10
N HIS A 134 -5.31 17.44 0.51
CA HIS A 134 -4.73 17.65 -0.83
C HIS A 134 -5.25 16.63 -1.86
N ASP A 135 -6.34 15.93 -1.55
CA ASP A 135 -6.97 14.94 -2.42
C ASP A 135 -5.98 13.85 -2.89
N LEU A 136 -5.13 13.39 -1.98
CA LEU A 136 -4.28 12.21 -2.15
C LEU A 136 -4.91 11.06 -1.38
N THR A 137 -4.87 9.83 -1.93
CA THR A 137 -5.34 8.65 -1.23
C THR A 137 -4.23 8.11 -0.32
N PRO A 138 -4.37 8.18 1.01
CA PRO A 138 -3.39 7.64 1.94
C PRO A 138 -3.39 6.11 1.92
N ILE A 139 -2.20 5.53 1.93
CA ILE A 139 -1.96 4.13 2.31
C ILE A 139 -1.34 4.18 3.71
N LEU A 140 -2.18 3.97 4.73
CA LEU A 140 -1.78 3.97 6.13
C LEU A 140 -1.14 2.63 6.48
N CYS A 141 0.14 2.66 6.82
CA CYS A 141 0.83 1.47 7.28
C CYS A 141 0.73 1.29 8.80
N VAL A 142 0.39 0.08 9.22
CA VAL A 142 0.28 -0.34 10.62
C VAL A 142 0.85 -1.73 10.80
N GLY A 143 1.41 -2.03 11.96
CA GLY A 143 2.04 -3.32 12.19
C GLY A 143 2.94 -3.37 13.40
N GLU A 144 3.15 -4.58 13.90
CA GLU A 144 3.88 -4.86 15.12
C GLU A 144 5.30 -5.43 14.90
N GLY A 145 6.18 -5.17 15.85
CA GLY A 145 7.51 -5.79 15.94
C GLY A 145 7.50 -7.16 16.62
N LEU A 146 8.66 -7.83 16.60
CA LEU A 146 8.81 -9.20 17.09
C LEU A 146 8.46 -9.37 18.57
N GLU A 147 8.87 -8.43 19.43
CA GLU A 147 8.59 -8.48 20.86
C GLU A 147 7.07 -8.46 21.14
N THR A 148 6.34 -7.59 20.45
CA THR A 148 4.88 -7.48 20.55
C THR A 148 4.18 -8.75 20.05
N ARG A 149 4.64 -9.34 18.94
CA ARG A 149 4.12 -10.61 18.41
C ARG A 149 4.34 -11.75 19.40
N GLN A 150 5.55 -11.89 19.93
CA GLN A 150 5.89 -12.94 20.91
C GLN A 150 5.13 -12.78 22.25
N ALA A 151 4.77 -11.55 22.62
CA ALA A 151 3.93 -11.27 23.77
C ALA A 151 2.44 -11.56 23.54
N GLY A 152 2.02 -11.89 22.32
CA GLY A 152 0.61 -12.11 21.97
C GLY A 152 -0.23 -10.82 21.97
N GLN A 153 0.42 -9.67 21.77
CA GLN A 153 -0.19 -8.33 21.81
C GLN A 153 -0.35 -7.69 20.42
N HIS A 154 -0.06 -8.46 19.36
CA HIS A 154 0.00 -7.97 17.97
C HIS A 154 -1.30 -7.35 17.48
N VAL A 155 -2.44 -7.96 17.80
CA VAL A 155 -3.76 -7.43 17.40
C VAL A 155 -4.00 -6.08 18.09
N ASP A 156 -3.93 -6.03 19.41
CA ASP A 156 -4.22 -4.82 20.18
C ASP A 156 -3.28 -3.66 19.82
N PHE A 157 -1.99 -3.94 19.63
CA PHE A 157 -0.99 -2.95 19.23
C PHE A 157 -1.29 -2.36 17.85
N THR A 158 -1.54 -3.21 16.86
CA THR A 158 -1.82 -2.77 15.49
C THR A 158 -3.14 -2.00 15.40
N LEU A 159 -4.17 -2.44 16.14
CA LEU A 159 -5.44 -1.72 16.21
C LEU A 159 -5.31 -0.39 16.97
N GLN A 160 -4.39 -0.27 17.93
CA GLN A 160 -4.09 1.01 18.58
C GLN A 160 -3.49 2.02 17.59
N GLN A 161 -2.53 1.59 16.75
CA GLN A 161 -1.98 2.44 15.69
C GLN A 161 -3.07 2.89 14.71
N LEU A 162 -3.97 1.97 14.32
CA LEU A 162 -5.10 2.26 13.43
C LEU A 162 -6.03 3.32 14.04
N ARG A 163 -6.48 3.13 15.29
CA ARG A 163 -7.35 4.07 16.01
C ARG A 163 -6.72 5.45 16.14
N ALA A 164 -5.43 5.50 16.48
CA ALA A 164 -4.73 6.77 16.66
C ALA A 164 -4.59 7.55 15.34
N ALA A 165 -4.31 6.86 14.23
CA ALA A 165 -4.19 7.49 12.92
C ALA A 165 -5.54 7.93 12.33
N LEU A 166 -6.62 7.21 12.64
CA LEU A 166 -7.97 7.50 12.15
C LEU A 166 -8.78 8.45 13.05
N GLN A 167 -8.16 8.97 14.11
CA GLN A 167 -8.79 9.97 14.95
C GLN A 167 -9.17 11.19 14.09
N ASP A 168 -10.41 11.65 14.24
CA ASP A 168 -10.96 12.81 13.52
C ASP A 168 -10.97 12.65 11.98
N VAL A 169 -10.92 11.43 11.46
CA VAL A 169 -11.14 11.12 10.03
C VAL A 169 -12.61 10.79 9.82
N ALA A 170 -13.26 11.45 8.87
CA ALA A 170 -14.68 11.20 8.55
C ALA A 170 -14.85 9.84 7.85
N ALA A 171 -16.02 9.22 8.00
CA ALA A 171 -16.33 7.93 7.37
C ALA A 171 -16.16 7.96 5.83
N ALA A 172 -16.54 9.07 5.19
CA ALA A 172 -16.39 9.24 3.74
C ALA A 172 -14.92 9.24 3.28
N ASP A 173 -14.01 9.78 4.10
CA ASP A 173 -12.57 9.76 3.84
C ASP A 173 -12.01 8.37 4.14
N ALA A 174 -12.40 7.78 5.28
CA ALA A 174 -12.00 6.43 5.70
C ALA A 174 -12.35 5.35 4.66
N ALA A 175 -13.50 5.48 4.00
CA ALA A 175 -13.94 4.57 2.94
C ALA A 175 -13.03 4.59 1.70
N GLN A 176 -12.28 5.67 1.48
CA GLN A 176 -11.36 5.83 0.35
C GLN A 176 -9.90 5.50 0.72
N LEU A 177 -9.59 5.37 2.02
CA LEU A 177 -8.26 4.99 2.49
C LEU A 177 -7.88 3.58 2.06
N VAL A 178 -6.58 3.32 2.11
CA VAL A 178 -6.02 1.97 2.07
C VAL A 178 -5.24 1.73 3.35
N ILE A 179 -5.40 0.56 3.96
CA ILE A 179 -4.60 0.13 5.12
C ILE A 179 -3.60 -0.90 4.63
N ALA A 180 -2.31 -0.77 4.99
CA ALA A 180 -1.31 -1.80 4.73
C ALA A 180 -0.85 -2.39 6.07
N TYR A 181 -1.14 -3.68 6.30
CA TYR A 181 -0.64 -4.41 7.45
C TYR A 181 0.81 -4.88 7.21
N GLU A 182 1.75 -4.40 8.00
CA GLU A 182 3.17 -4.76 7.94
C GLU A 182 3.56 -5.69 9.11
N PRO A 183 3.75 -7.01 8.90
CA PRO A 183 4.29 -7.89 9.92
C PRO A 183 5.79 -7.62 10.12
N VAL A 184 6.17 -6.52 10.78
CA VAL A 184 7.57 -6.07 10.93
C VAL A 184 8.45 -7.16 11.55
N TRP A 185 7.87 -7.99 12.42
CA TRP A 185 8.51 -9.17 13.00
C TRP A 185 9.04 -10.21 11.98
N ALA A 186 8.50 -10.23 10.76
CA ALA A 186 8.87 -11.14 9.66
C ALA A 186 9.67 -10.44 8.54
N ILE A 187 9.91 -9.13 8.62
CA ILE A 187 10.66 -8.40 7.59
C ILE A 187 12.16 -8.52 7.86
N GLY A 188 12.86 -9.32 7.05
CA GLY A 188 14.32 -9.44 7.13
C GLY A 188 14.86 -10.23 8.33
N THR A 189 13.97 -10.90 9.09
CA THR A 189 14.32 -11.69 10.29
C THR A 189 14.50 -13.18 10.03
N GLY A 190 14.09 -13.66 8.85
CA GLY A 190 14.04 -15.08 8.51
C GLY A 190 12.77 -15.80 8.98
N GLU A 191 11.95 -15.13 9.80
CA GLU A 191 10.60 -15.56 10.13
C GLU A 191 9.65 -15.30 8.95
N VAL A 192 8.59 -16.11 8.83
CA VAL A 192 7.64 -16.04 7.72
C VAL A 192 6.24 -15.78 8.26
N ALA A 193 5.68 -14.60 7.94
CA ALA A 193 4.26 -14.32 8.13
C ALA A 193 3.47 -14.91 6.95
N GLY A 194 2.64 -15.93 7.22
CA GLY A 194 1.91 -16.66 6.20
C GLY A 194 0.52 -16.08 5.89
N PRO A 195 -0.24 -16.72 4.97
CA PRO A 195 -1.61 -16.31 4.65
C PRO A 195 -2.53 -16.26 5.88
N ALA A 196 -2.38 -17.19 6.83
CA ALA A 196 -3.18 -17.20 8.05
C ALA A 196 -2.93 -15.97 8.94
N ASP A 197 -1.67 -15.51 9.06
CA ASP A 197 -1.34 -14.29 9.81
C ASP A 197 -1.89 -13.04 9.09
N ALA A 198 -1.79 -13.01 7.76
CA ALA A 198 -2.37 -11.95 6.95
C ALA A 198 -3.90 -11.88 7.14
N GLN A 199 -4.60 -13.01 7.08
CA GLN A 199 -6.04 -13.09 7.27
C GLN A 199 -6.48 -12.71 8.69
N GLU A 200 -5.76 -13.15 9.72
CA GLU A 200 -6.02 -12.76 11.12
C GLU A 200 -6.04 -11.24 11.25
N MET A 201 -4.99 -10.58 10.75
CA MET A 201 -4.82 -9.14 10.88
C MET A 201 -5.74 -8.35 9.95
N GLY A 202 -5.97 -8.84 8.73
CA GLY A 202 -6.95 -8.25 7.81
C GLY A 202 -8.36 -8.26 8.39
N ALA A 203 -8.78 -9.37 8.99
CA ALA A 203 -10.08 -9.48 9.65
C ALA A 203 -10.19 -8.57 10.87
N ALA A 204 -9.15 -8.51 11.71
CA ALA A 204 -9.12 -7.63 12.88
C ALA A 204 -9.22 -6.16 12.49
N ILE A 205 -8.46 -5.71 11.49
CA ILE A 205 -8.51 -4.35 10.96
C ILE A 205 -9.92 -4.03 10.44
N ARG A 206 -10.52 -4.93 9.66
CA ARG A 206 -11.86 -4.70 9.09
C ARG A 206 -12.95 -4.66 10.16
N GLN A 207 -12.84 -5.51 11.18
CA GLN A 207 -13.74 -5.48 12.33
C GLN A 207 -13.61 -4.15 13.09
N GLU A 208 -12.39 -3.66 13.26
CA GLU A 208 -12.14 -2.38 13.92
C GLU A 208 -12.71 -1.21 13.12
N LEU A 209 -12.53 -1.20 11.79
CA LEU A 209 -13.15 -0.20 10.91
C LEU A 209 -14.69 -0.21 11.02
N THR A 210 -15.29 -1.39 11.16
CA THR A 210 -16.74 -1.52 11.37
C THR A 210 -17.18 -0.91 12.70
N ALA A 211 -16.35 -1.04 13.75
CA ALA A 211 -16.64 -0.51 15.07
C ALA A 211 -16.42 1.01 15.18
N LEU A 212 -15.39 1.53 14.50
CA LEU A 212 -15.09 2.97 14.46
C LEU A 212 -16.08 3.75 13.60
N TYR A 213 -16.59 3.11 12.53
CA TYR A 213 -17.51 3.72 11.57
C TYR A 213 -18.76 2.85 11.44
N ASP A 214 -18.83 2.06 10.38
CA ASP A 214 -19.92 1.18 10.03
C ASP A 214 -19.45 0.09 9.05
N THR A 215 -20.35 -0.84 8.73
CA THR A 215 -20.06 -1.92 7.79
C THR A 215 -19.79 -1.42 6.38
N GLU A 216 -20.46 -0.36 5.92
CA GLU A 216 -20.29 0.17 4.57
C GLU A 216 -18.86 0.69 4.36
N THR A 217 -18.39 1.54 5.28
CA THR A 217 -17.03 2.07 5.32
C THR A 217 -16.01 0.95 5.34
N ALA A 218 -16.15 -0.02 6.25
CA ALA A 218 -15.22 -1.13 6.39
C ALA A 218 -15.19 -2.07 5.17
N GLN A 219 -16.29 -2.19 4.43
CA GLN A 219 -16.34 -2.99 3.20
C GLN A 219 -15.84 -2.24 1.96
N ALA A 220 -15.76 -0.90 2.01
CA ALA A 220 -15.15 -0.07 0.98
C ALA A 220 -13.62 0.04 1.14
N THR A 221 -13.13 0.16 2.37
CA THR A 221 -11.68 0.26 2.67
C THR A 221 -10.94 -1.01 2.25
N ARG A 222 -9.84 -0.82 1.49
CA ARG A 222 -8.93 -1.91 1.08
C ARG A 222 -7.89 -2.16 2.17
N VAL A 223 -7.63 -3.43 2.46
CA VAL A 223 -6.56 -3.87 3.36
C VAL A 223 -5.52 -4.67 2.61
N LEU A 224 -4.29 -4.17 2.54
CA LEU A 224 -3.16 -4.81 1.88
C LEU A 224 -2.31 -5.57 2.90
N TYR A 225 -1.70 -6.65 2.44
CA TYR A 225 -0.60 -7.29 3.14
C TYR A 225 0.75 -6.69 2.70
N GLY A 226 1.54 -6.19 3.65
CA GLY A 226 2.82 -5.52 3.45
C GLY A 226 4.05 -6.32 3.89
N GLY A 227 3.91 -7.64 4.09
CA GLY A 227 5.04 -8.51 4.40
C GLY A 227 5.84 -8.93 3.15
N SER A 228 6.61 -10.01 3.27
CA SER A 228 7.42 -10.51 2.15
C SER A 228 6.55 -11.18 1.09
N VAL A 229 6.35 -10.49 -0.04
CA VAL A 229 5.55 -10.97 -1.17
C VAL A 229 6.44 -11.28 -2.36
N LYS A 230 6.16 -12.42 -2.99
CA LYS A 230 6.79 -12.95 -4.21
C LYS A 230 5.73 -13.60 -5.09
N ALA A 231 6.07 -13.87 -6.35
CA ALA A 231 5.17 -14.54 -7.29
C ALA A 231 4.72 -15.93 -6.79
N ASP A 232 5.56 -16.63 -6.04
CA ASP A 232 5.27 -17.97 -5.52
C ASP A 232 4.25 -18.00 -4.35
N ASN A 233 4.08 -16.88 -3.63
CA ASN A 233 3.24 -16.83 -2.43
C ASN A 233 2.03 -15.88 -2.55
N VAL A 234 2.02 -14.96 -3.51
CA VAL A 234 0.98 -13.94 -3.67
C VAL A 234 -0.42 -14.56 -3.82
N ALA A 235 -0.55 -15.66 -4.56
CA ALA A 235 -1.84 -16.32 -4.78
C ALA A 235 -2.45 -16.84 -3.48
N ALA A 236 -1.64 -17.38 -2.57
CA ALA A 236 -2.12 -17.88 -1.28
C ALA A 236 -2.57 -16.72 -0.38
N ILE A 237 -1.82 -15.61 -0.37
CA ILE A 237 -2.16 -14.40 0.38
C ILE A 237 -3.45 -13.76 -0.15
N MET A 238 -3.56 -13.57 -1.47
CA MET A 238 -4.70 -12.93 -2.13
C MET A 238 -5.98 -13.78 -2.11
N ARG A 239 -5.88 -15.08 -1.77
CA ARG A 239 -7.05 -15.95 -1.58
C ARG A 239 -7.82 -15.64 -0.29
N GLU A 240 -7.12 -15.07 0.69
CA GLU A 240 -7.69 -14.71 1.97
C GLU A 240 -8.84 -13.72 1.82
N ARG A 241 -9.79 -13.76 2.75
CA ARG A 241 -11.06 -13.03 2.61
C ARG A 241 -10.88 -11.54 2.78
N ASP A 242 -10.05 -11.16 3.73
CA ASP A 242 -9.92 -9.78 4.18
C ASP A 242 -8.67 -9.09 3.63
N ILE A 243 -7.97 -9.73 2.69
CA ILE A 243 -6.82 -9.17 1.97
C ILE A 243 -7.22 -8.73 0.56
N ASP A 244 -7.09 -7.44 0.30
CA ASP A 244 -7.51 -6.75 -0.92
C ASP A 244 -6.32 -6.29 -1.77
N GLY A 245 -5.14 -6.86 -1.54
CA GLY A 245 -3.94 -6.50 -2.28
C GLY A 245 -2.66 -6.64 -1.45
N VAL A 246 -1.56 -6.14 -2.00
CA VAL A 246 -0.24 -6.24 -1.38
C VAL A 246 0.57 -4.95 -1.54
N LEU A 247 1.37 -4.64 -0.52
CA LEU A 247 2.41 -3.61 -0.57
C LEU A 247 3.77 -4.30 -0.67
N VAL A 248 4.30 -4.37 -1.89
CA VAL A 248 5.45 -5.18 -2.29
C VAL A 248 6.74 -4.37 -2.14
N GLY A 249 7.71 -4.91 -1.39
CA GLY A 249 9.04 -4.33 -1.24
C GLY A 249 9.97 -4.68 -2.41
N GLY A 250 11.08 -5.39 -2.13
CA GLY A 250 12.15 -5.63 -3.10
C GLY A 250 11.72 -6.33 -4.40
N ALA A 251 10.70 -7.18 -4.38
CA ALA A 251 10.17 -7.82 -5.58
C ALA A 251 9.55 -6.83 -6.58
N SER A 252 9.22 -5.60 -6.15
CA SER A 252 8.72 -4.54 -7.03
C SER A 252 9.79 -3.84 -7.87
N LEU A 253 11.07 -4.14 -7.64
CA LEU A 253 12.21 -3.59 -8.37
C LEU A 253 12.59 -4.42 -9.61
N ASP A 254 11.94 -5.57 -9.80
CA ASP A 254 12.09 -6.46 -10.95
C ASP A 254 10.77 -6.51 -11.70
N ASP A 255 10.78 -6.14 -12.99
CA ASP A 255 9.55 -6.01 -13.78
C ASP A 255 8.84 -7.33 -14.04
N GLU A 256 9.57 -8.44 -14.22
CA GLU A 256 8.97 -9.76 -14.45
C GLU A 256 8.37 -10.31 -13.17
N GLU A 257 9.11 -10.26 -12.05
CA GLU A 257 8.62 -10.70 -10.75
C GLU A 257 7.40 -9.88 -10.32
N PHE A 258 7.46 -8.54 -10.45
CA PHE A 258 6.33 -7.69 -10.08
C PHE A 258 5.12 -7.90 -11.00
N ALA A 259 5.33 -8.08 -12.31
CA ALA A 259 4.23 -8.42 -13.22
C ALA A 259 3.57 -9.76 -12.87
N ASN A 260 4.34 -10.77 -12.45
CA ASN A 260 3.79 -12.04 -11.96
C ASN A 260 2.99 -11.85 -10.66
N ILE A 261 3.45 -10.98 -9.75
CA ILE A 261 2.69 -10.62 -8.54
C ILE A 261 1.38 -9.92 -8.89
N VAL A 262 1.41 -8.96 -9.82
CA VAL A 262 0.21 -8.28 -10.32
C VAL A 262 -0.79 -9.28 -10.88
N ARG A 263 -0.29 -10.32 -11.55
CA ARG A 263 -1.07 -11.38 -12.20
C ARG A 263 -1.32 -12.58 -11.28
N PHE A 264 -1.43 -12.35 -9.97
CA PHE A 264 -1.63 -13.40 -8.95
C PHE A 264 -2.76 -14.39 -9.27
N GLU A 265 -3.79 -13.98 -10.02
CA GLU A 265 -4.88 -14.86 -10.46
C GLU A 265 -4.40 -16.05 -11.29
N HIS A 266 -3.32 -15.90 -12.07
CA HIS A 266 -2.73 -16.98 -12.85
C HIS A 266 -1.98 -18.02 -11.99
N HIS A 267 -1.68 -17.67 -10.75
CA HIS A 267 -1.03 -18.54 -9.78
C HIS A 267 -2.04 -19.22 -8.84
N LEU A 268 -3.32 -18.87 -8.92
CA LEU A 268 -4.39 -19.59 -8.23
C LEU A 268 -4.59 -20.94 -8.93
N VAL A 269 -4.06 -22.01 -8.34
CA VAL A 269 -4.43 -23.37 -8.76
C VAL A 269 -5.94 -23.50 -8.55
N THR A 270 -6.68 -23.78 -9.63
CA THR A 270 -8.08 -24.18 -9.56
C THR A 270 -8.16 -25.54 -8.88
N ASP A 271 -8.90 -25.62 -7.77
CA ASP A 271 -9.30 -26.90 -7.17
C ASP A 271 -10.17 -27.71 -8.16
#